data_AF-A0AAW8YH22-F1
#
_entry.id   AF-A0AAW8YH22-F1
#
_cell.length_a   1.000
_cell.length_b   1.000
_cell.length_c   1.000
_cell.angle_alpha   90.00
_cell.angle_beta   90.00
_cell.angle_gamma   90.00
#
_symmetry.space_group_name_H-M   'P 1'
#
loop_
_entity.id
_entity.type
_entity.pdbx_description
1 polymer ?
#
loop_
_entity_poly.entity_id
_entity_poly.type
_entity_poly.pdbx_seq_one_letter_code
_entity_poly.pdbx_strand_id
1 'polypeptide(L)'
;MTTKTSMEDLVKKVNKHDRMLTHHIGSGGDVEDGLLPHKIANTNSAGFMNPTMFRQLRSANGQYTWKENGTDVLTLPEGRYQIVGSPNRPTDNSVTEANLIMYDVYIKDNFKKITATIAYDGERYMYVESDSKVVVNWAYLPAYTLLFAGYQSSGKITIPADINSFRGIKIDYSLANIRRSVEYESLEEAREYELVVPGHTHKDDTWMSSNQMILHFSDSKTIVIDSNKRINYDGTGAVDTQAGAITIERIYGIV
;
A
#
# COMPACT_ATOMS: atom_id res chain seq x y z
N MET A 1 -31.23 -17.64 -33.33
CA MET A 1 -29.94 -18.01 -33.97
C MET A 1 -28.89 -17.00 -33.54
N THR A 2 -28.04 -17.36 -32.58
CA THR A 2 -26.87 -16.56 -32.22
C THR A 2 -25.74 -16.90 -33.20
N THR A 3 -25.37 -15.95 -34.06
CA THR A 3 -24.23 -16.08 -34.96
C THR A 3 -22.97 -16.30 -34.13
N LYS A 4 -22.43 -17.51 -34.16
CA LYS A 4 -21.10 -17.80 -33.59
C LYS A 4 -20.09 -16.94 -34.33
N THR A 5 -19.54 -15.95 -33.64
CA THR A 5 -18.37 -15.20 -34.11
C THR A 5 -17.26 -16.22 -34.39
N SER A 6 -16.73 -16.23 -35.61
CA SER A 6 -15.66 -17.16 -35.96
C SER A 6 -14.42 -16.86 -35.12
N MET A 7 -13.62 -17.88 -34.82
CA MET A 7 -12.36 -17.71 -34.09
C MET A 7 -11.43 -16.72 -34.82
N GLU A 8 -11.47 -16.70 -36.15
CA GLU A 8 -10.72 -15.77 -36.98
C GLU A 8 -11.18 -14.31 -36.81
N ASP A 9 -12.48 -14.06 -36.65
CA ASP A 9 -13.01 -12.72 -36.39
C ASP A 9 -12.66 -12.23 -34.99
N LEU A 10 -12.63 -13.14 -33.99
CA LEU A 10 -12.17 -12.83 -32.65
C LEU A 10 -10.68 -12.48 -32.62
N VAL A 11 -9.84 -13.27 -33.29
CA VAL A 11 -8.40 -13.00 -33.42
C VAL A 11 -8.15 -11.67 -34.13
N LYS A 12 -8.88 -11.35 -35.21
CA LYS A 12 -8.78 -10.05 -35.89
C LYS A 12 -9.17 -8.88 -34.99
N LYS A 13 -10.22 -9.01 -34.18
CA LYS A 13 -10.66 -7.96 -33.25
C LYS A 13 -9.68 -7.77 -32.09
N VAL A 14 -9.18 -8.86 -31.51
CA VAL A 14 -8.15 -8.82 -30.46
C VAL A 14 -6.88 -8.17 -30.99
N ASN A 15 -6.37 -8.58 -32.15
CA ASN A 15 -5.18 -7.97 -32.75
C ASN A 15 -5.37 -6.50 -33.15
N LYS A 16 -6.61 -6.06 -33.43
CA LYS A 16 -6.93 -4.64 -33.65
C LYS A 16 -6.92 -3.84 -32.35
N HIS A 17 -7.52 -4.38 -31.29
CA HIS A 17 -7.51 -3.74 -29.97
C HIS A 17 -6.12 -3.72 -29.34
N ASP A 18 -5.36 -4.81 -29.47
CA ASP A 18 -3.99 -4.89 -29.00
C ASP A 18 -3.12 -3.86 -29.71
N ARG A 19 -3.15 -3.78 -31.04
CA ARG A 19 -2.46 -2.69 -31.78
C ARG A 19 -2.91 -1.29 -31.36
N MET A 20 -4.21 -1.06 -31.14
CA MET A 20 -4.68 0.25 -30.66
C MET A 20 -4.15 0.55 -29.26
N LEU A 21 -4.14 -0.41 -28.35
CA LEU A 21 -3.64 -0.24 -26.99
C LEU A 21 -2.13 -0.10 -26.96
N THR A 22 -1.38 -0.88 -27.74
CA THR A 22 0.07 -0.72 -27.91
C THR A 22 0.41 0.64 -28.51
N HIS A 23 -0.39 1.14 -29.48
CA HIS A 23 -0.22 2.48 -30.04
C HIS A 23 -0.71 3.59 -29.09
N HIS A 24 -1.63 3.31 -28.16
CA HIS A 24 -2.14 4.30 -27.22
C HIS A 24 -1.29 4.38 -25.93
N ILE A 25 -0.68 3.27 -25.52
CA ILE A 25 0.05 3.11 -24.25
C ILE A 25 1.57 3.02 -24.48
N GLY A 26 2.02 2.38 -25.57
CA GLY A 26 3.41 2.04 -25.83
C GLY A 26 4.21 3.08 -26.62
N SER A 27 3.56 3.91 -27.43
CA SER A 27 4.24 5.05 -28.08
C SER A 27 4.04 6.30 -27.22
N GLY A 28 5.09 6.69 -26.47
CA GLY A 28 5.30 8.12 -26.24
C GLY A 28 5.25 8.80 -27.60
N GLY A 29 4.29 9.71 -27.79
CA GLY A 29 3.75 10.07 -29.10
C GLY A 29 4.73 10.67 -30.11
N ASP A 30 5.52 9.82 -30.76
CA ASP A 30 6.16 10.11 -32.04
C ASP A 30 5.25 9.60 -33.15
N VAL A 31 4.36 10.48 -33.61
CA VAL A 31 3.76 10.39 -34.94
C VAL A 31 4.36 11.59 -35.70
N GLU A 32 5.28 11.29 -36.62
CA GLU A 32 6.09 12.24 -37.44
C GLU A 32 5.27 13.01 -38.50
N ASP A 33 3.94 13.05 -38.39
CA ASP A 33 3.01 13.56 -39.39
C ASP A 33 2.27 14.84 -38.93
N GLY A 34 2.83 15.55 -37.94
CA GLY A 34 2.47 16.95 -37.64
C GLY A 34 1.10 17.14 -36.98
N LEU A 35 0.42 16.04 -36.62
CA LEU A 35 -0.85 16.04 -35.89
C LEU A 35 -0.69 15.21 -34.61
N LEU A 36 -0.10 15.79 -33.57
CA LEU A 36 -0.03 15.18 -32.24
C LEU A 36 -1.45 15.03 -31.65
N PRO A 37 -1.97 13.82 -31.40
CA PRO A 37 -3.22 13.66 -30.66
C PRO A 37 -3.04 13.91 -29.15
N HIS A 38 -1.80 13.84 -28.64
CA HIS A 38 -1.48 14.04 -27.23
C HIS A 38 -0.20 14.89 -27.08
N LYS A 39 -0.31 16.22 -27.16
CA LYS A 39 0.81 17.12 -26.87
C LYS A 39 1.28 16.95 -25.42
N ILE A 40 2.59 16.88 -25.19
CA ILE A 40 3.18 16.94 -23.84
C ILE A 40 2.81 18.30 -23.22
N ALA A 41 2.48 18.30 -21.92
CA ALA A 41 2.16 19.53 -21.19
C ALA A 41 3.37 20.50 -21.21
N ASN A 42 3.12 21.76 -21.53
CA ASN A 42 4.12 22.83 -21.53
C ASN A 42 3.51 24.15 -21.05
N THR A 43 4.28 25.23 -21.03
CA THR A 43 3.82 26.56 -20.56
C THR A 43 2.61 27.13 -21.30
N ASN A 44 2.29 26.61 -22.49
CA ASN A 44 1.23 27.11 -23.36
C ASN A 44 0.11 26.09 -23.62
N SER A 45 0.18 24.88 -23.05
CA SER A 45 -0.79 23.80 -23.28
C SER A 45 -0.82 22.83 -22.10
N ALA A 46 -2.03 22.55 -21.59
CA ALA A 46 -2.22 21.60 -20.49
C ALA A 46 -1.79 20.16 -20.83
N GLY A 47 -1.79 19.77 -22.12
CA GLY A 47 -1.26 18.51 -22.62
C GLY A 47 -1.74 17.23 -21.92
N PHE A 48 -1.09 16.10 -22.22
CA PHE A 48 -1.23 14.86 -21.45
C PHE A 48 -0.01 14.67 -20.54
N MET A 49 -0.27 14.40 -19.26
CA MET A 49 0.75 14.11 -18.27
C MET A 49 1.23 12.68 -18.46
N ASN A 50 2.50 12.49 -18.84
CA ASN A 50 3.06 11.13 -18.92
C ASN A 50 3.28 10.56 -17.49
N PRO A 51 3.36 9.22 -17.31
CA PRO A 51 3.52 8.61 -15.99
C PRO A 51 4.78 9.05 -15.21
N THR A 52 5.82 9.51 -15.91
CA THR A 52 7.04 10.04 -15.29
C THR A 52 6.80 11.45 -14.76
N MET A 53 6.14 12.31 -15.52
CA MET A 53 5.69 13.65 -15.10
C MET A 53 4.66 13.55 -13.98
N PHE A 54 3.76 12.56 -14.01
CA PHE A 54 2.84 12.30 -12.92
C PHE A 54 3.59 11.88 -11.65
N ARG A 55 4.58 10.98 -11.76
CA ARG A 55 5.43 10.62 -10.61
C ARG A 55 6.24 11.81 -10.10
N GLN A 56 6.80 12.61 -11.00
CA GLN A 56 7.53 13.83 -10.67
C GLN A 56 6.63 14.89 -10.02
N LEU A 57 5.40 15.09 -10.50
CA LEU A 57 4.43 16.04 -9.95
C LEU A 57 3.78 15.54 -8.66
N ARG A 58 3.58 14.22 -8.52
CA ARG A 58 3.16 13.57 -7.27
C ARG A 58 4.21 13.75 -6.18
N SER A 59 5.47 13.88 -6.57
CA SER A 59 6.61 14.21 -5.69
C SER A 59 6.98 15.69 -5.69
N ALA A 60 6.43 16.52 -6.59
CA ALA A 60 6.65 17.96 -6.65
C ALA A 60 5.76 18.63 -5.63
N ASN A 61 6.11 18.44 -4.37
CA ASN A 61 5.50 19.20 -3.31
C ASN A 61 6.02 20.65 -3.40
N GLY A 62 5.11 21.63 -3.49
CA GLY A 62 5.44 23.05 -3.45
C GLY A 62 6.41 23.38 -2.31
N GLN A 63 7.21 24.43 -2.47
CA GLN A 63 8.31 24.75 -1.57
C GLN A 63 7.84 24.86 -0.11
N TYR A 64 8.52 24.14 0.79
CA TYR A 64 8.31 24.29 2.22
C TYR A 64 8.89 25.63 2.68
N THR A 65 8.15 26.33 3.53
CA THR A 65 8.59 27.58 4.14
C THR A 65 9.29 27.28 5.46
N TRP A 66 10.51 27.75 5.63
CA TRP A 66 11.23 27.68 6.90
C TRP A 66 10.54 28.53 7.97
N LYS A 67 10.35 27.96 9.17
CA LYS A 67 9.90 28.68 10.37
C LYS A 67 11.01 28.68 11.41
N GLU A 68 10.88 29.59 12.37
CA GLU A 68 11.79 29.65 13.52
C GLU A 68 11.74 28.34 14.32
N ASN A 69 12.88 27.97 14.91
CA ASN A 69 12.96 26.79 15.76
C ASN A 69 11.98 26.91 16.94
N GLY A 70 11.31 25.82 17.30
CA GLY A 70 10.30 25.83 18.36
C GLY A 70 8.94 26.38 17.95
N THR A 71 8.74 26.79 16.69
CA THR A 71 7.42 27.22 16.21
C THR A 71 6.40 26.10 16.38
N ASP A 72 5.27 26.40 17.03
CA ASP A 72 4.18 25.46 17.20
C ASP A 72 3.37 25.28 15.91
N VAL A 73 3.47 24.10 15.30
CA VAL A 73 2.74 23.76 14.07
C VAL A 73 1.21 23.84 14.25
N LEU A 74 0.67 23.61 15.44
CA LEU A 74 -0.77 23.68 15.67
C LEU A 74 -1.32 25.11 15.54
N THR A 75 -0.46 26.13 15.66
CA THR A 75 -0.87 27.53 15.53
C THR A 75 -0.78 28.06 14.10
N LEU A 76 -0.12 27.32 13.20
CA LEU A 76 0.14 27.78 11.84
C LEU A 76 -1.11 27.72 10.96
N PRO A 77 -1.27 28.69 10.02
CA PRO A 77 -2.32 28.65 9.01
C PRO A 77 -2.03 27.55 7.98
N GLU A 78 -3.01 27.28 7.10
CA GLU A 78 -2.83 26.36 5.97
C GLU A 78 -1.54 26.67 5.19
N GLY A 79 -0.75 25.65 4.90
CA GLY A 79 0.55 25.82 4.27
C GLY A 79 1.50 24.65 4.50
N ARG A 80 2.72 24.81 4.00
CA ARG A 80 3.79 23.79 4.09
C ARG A 80 5.00 24.38 4.79
N TYR A 81 5.43 23.76 5.88
CA TYR A 81 6.43 24.32 6.78
C TYR A 81 7.56 23.33 7.09
N GLN A 82 8.77 23.86 7.22
CA GLN A 82 9.92 23.17 7.78
C GLN A 82 10.23 23.79 9.14
N ILE A 83 10.19 22.97 10.18
CA ILE A 83 10.36 23.42 11.57
C ILE A 83 11.29 22.46 12.30
N VAL A 84 12.26 23.00 13.02
CA VAL A 84 13.07 22.24 13.98
C VAL A 84 12.43 22.41 15.35
N GLY A 85 12.15 21.30 16.03
CA GLY A 85 11.74 21.33 17.44
C GLY A 85 10.35 21.89 17.74
N SER A 86 9.37 21.72 16.84
CA SER A 86 7.98 22.05 17.16
C SER A 86 7.56 21.39 18.49
N PRO A 87 6.96 22.12 19.45
CA PRO A 87 6.49 21.55 20.70
C PRO A 87 5.39 20.51 20.47
N ASN A 88 4.54 20.72 19.47
CA ASN A 88 3.56 19.75 19.01
C ASN A 88 4.12 18.97 17.80
N ARG A 89 4.61 17.78 18.09
CA ARG A 89 5.26 16.86 17.13
C ARG A 89 4.84 15.42 17.44
N PRO A 90 5.02 14.49 16.48
CA PRO A 90 4.85 13.06 16.76
C PRO A 90 5.60 12.65 18.03
N THR A 91 4.93 11.92 18.91
CA THR A 91 5.45 11.53 20.24
C THR A 91 6.17 10.19 20.23
N ASP A 92 6.65 9.76 19.06
CA ASP A 92 7.47 8.55 18.98
C ASP A 92 8.84 8.81 19.64
N ASN A 93 9.41 7.79 20.29
CA ASN A 93 10.64 7.94 21.09
C ASN A 93 11.85 8.36 20.23
N SER A 94 11.79 8.15 18.92
CA SER A 94 12.80 8.54 17.94
C SER A 94 12.71 10.02 17.53
N VAL A 95 11.60 10.71 17.83
CA VAL A 95 11.33 12.09 17.38
C VAL A 95 11.65 13.08 18.51
N THR A 96 12.85 13.66 18.42
CA THR A 96 13.41 14.63 19.37
C THR A 96 13.20 16.09 18.94
N GLU A 97 13.49 17.02 19.85
CA GLU A 97 13.44 18.48 19.61
C GLU A 97 14.46 18.96 18.58
N ALA A 98 15.50 18.18 18.31
CA ALA A 98 16.51 18.51 17.31
C ALA A 98 16.10 18.11 15.89
N ASN A 99 15.03 17.32 15.72
CA ASN A 99 14.65 16.83 14.40
C ASN A 99 13.99 17.93 13.58
N LEU A 100 14.41 18.02 12.32
CA LEU A 100 13.70 18.77 11.28
C LEU A 100 12.47 17.98 10.85
N ILE A 101 11.30 18.61 10.93
CA ILE A 101 10.04 18.01 10.53
C ILE A 101 9.38 18.88 9.46
N MET A 102 8.93 18.22 8.40
CA MET A 102 8.20 18.82 7.30
C MET A 102 6.71 18.65 7.58
N TYR A 103 5.97 19.76 7.68
CA TYR A 103 4.55 19.77 8.00
C TYR A 103 3.73 20.27 6.82
N ASP A 104 2.72 19.49 6.44
CA ASP A 104 1.65 19.93 5.55
C ASP A 104 0.40 20.21 6.40
N VAL A 105 0.05 21.48 6.55
CA VAL A 105 -1.12 21.94 7.30
C VAL A 105 -2.25 22.21 6.31
N TYR A 106 -3.37 21.53 6.50
CA TYR A 106 -4.61 21.73 5.76
C TYR A 106 -5.70 22.20 6.71
N ILE A 107 -6.40 23.26 6.36
CA ILE A 107 -7.50 23.81 7.16
C ILE A 107 -8.70 24.03 6.24
N LYS A 108 -9.86 23.50 6.61
CA LYS A 108 -11.12 23.77 5.92
C LYS A 108 -12.25 23.83 6.92
N ASP A 109 -12.96 24.95 6.96
CA ASP A 109 -14.02 25.19 7.94
C ASP A 109 -13.49 24.95 9.37
N ASN A 110 -14.13 24.07 10.15
CA ASN A 110 -13.69 23.68 11.49
C ASN A 110 -12.77 22.46 11.52
N PHE A 111 -12.26 22.02 10.36
CA PHE A 111 -11.41 20.84 10.24
C PHE A 111 -9.96 21.25 9.99
N LYS A 112 -9.05 20.72 10.80
CA LYS A 112 -7.61 20.87 10.62
C LYS A 112 -6.96 19.51 10.52
N LYS A 113 -6.15 19.31 9.48
CA LYS A 113 -5.32 18.13 9.30
C LYS A 113 -3.88 18.56 9.15
N ILE A 114 -2.99 17.94 9.88
CA ILE A 114 -1.54 18.15 9.77
C ILE A 114 -0.91 16.81 9.42
N THR A 115 -0.12 16.79 8.36
CA THR A 115 0.75 15.65 8.05
C THR A 115 2.18 16.05 8.37
N ALA A 116 2.80 15.36 9.30
CA ALA A 116 4.23 15.49 9.57
C ALA A 116 4.99 14.45 8.77
N THR A 117 6.15 14.83 8.22
CA THR A 117 7.14 13.93 7.63
C THR A 117 8.47 14.22 8.30
N ILE A 118 9.03 13.21 8.96
CA ILE A 118 10.31 13.31 9.66
C ILE A 118 11.43 13.31 8.61
N ALA A 119 12.33 14.30 8.66
CA ALA A 119 13.23 14.54 7.53
C ALA A 119 14.34 13.48 7.35
N TYR A 120 14.69 12.72 8.40
CA TYR A 120 15.84 11.80 8.36
C TYR A 120 15.49 10.38 7.89
N ASP A 121 14.29 9.89 8.22
CA ASP A 121 13.80 8.55 7.85
C ASP A 121 12.59 8.60 6.90
N GLY A 122 11.94 9.75 6.77
CA GLY A 122 10.75 9.93 5.93
C GLY A 122 9.47 9.43 6.59
N GLU A 123 9.48 9.04 7.87
CA GLU A 123 8.29 8.56 8.57
C GLU A 123 7.20 9.63 8.59
N ARG A 124 5.96 9.20 8.39
CA ARG A 124 4.82 10.11 8.27
C ARG A 124 3.85 9.92 9.41
N TYR A 125 3.32 11.02 9.91
CA TYR A 125 2.32 11.03 10.96
C TYR A 125 1.18 11.98 10.60
N MET A 126 0.00 11.68 11.11
CA MET A 126 -1.20 12.48 10.93
C MET A 126 -1.73 12.96 12.26
N TYR A 127 -2.09 14.23 12.29
CA TYR A 127 -2.86 14.86 13.35
C TYR A 127 -4.13 15.45 12.75
N VAL A 128 -5.27 15.28 13.43
CA VAL A 128 -6.56 15.77 12.97
C VAL A 128 -7.34 16.38 14.14
N GLU A 129 -7.82 17.60 13.92
CA GLU A 129 -8.80 18.29 14.75
C GLU A 129 -10.09 18.55 13.95
N SER A 130 -11.22 18.42 14.63
CA SER A 130 -12.53 18.88 14.15
C SER A 130 -13.21 19.65 15.28
N ASP A 131 -13.74 20.83 14.99
CA ASP A 131 -14.40 21.70 15.99
C ASP A 131 -13.52 21.95 17.22
N SER A 132 -12.22 22.18 16.98
CA SER A 132 -11.19 22.36 18.01
C SER A 132 -11.04 21.19 18.99
N LYS A 133 -11.48 19.99 18.59
CA LYS A 133 -11.27 18.75 19.33
C LYS A 133 -10.36 17.82 18.53
N VAL A 134 -9.38 17.25 19.22
CA VAL A 134 -8.48 16.25 18.63
C VAL A 134 -9.28 14.98 18.34
N VAL A 135 -9.40 14.65 17.05
CA VAL A 135 -10.05 13.41 16.57
C VAL A 135 -9.00 12.32 16.36
N VAL A 136 -7.84 12.71 15.85
CA VAL A 136 -6.67 11.83 15.68
C VAL A 136 -5.47 12.57 16.23
N ASN A 137 -4.93 12.11 17.36
CA ASN A 137 -3.61 12.57 17.79
C ASN A 137 -2.54 11.98 16.86
N TRP A 138 -1.29 12.42 16.93
CA TRP A 138 -0.19 12.00 16.06
C TRP A 138 -0.14 10.48 15.85
N ALA A 139 -0.75 10.04 14.74
CA ALA A 139 -0.89 8.65 14.38
C ALA A 139 0.03 8.37 13.19
N TYR A 140 0.81 7.31 13.28
CA TYR A 140 1.69 6.89 12.20
C TYR A 140 0.88 6.60 10.93
N LEU A 141 1.37 7.10 9.80
CA LEU A 141 0.84 6.87 8.46
C LEU A 141 1.81 5.95 7.72
N PRO A 142 1.60 4.63 7.75
CA PRO A 142 2.49 3.70 7.09
C PRO A 142 2.58 3.99 5.59
N ALA A 143 3.80 4.05 5.06
CA ALA A 143 4.03 3.95 3.63
C ALA A 143 4.31 2.48 3.28
N TYR A 144 3.87 2.07 2.10
CA TYR A 144 4.00 0.68 1.66
C TYR A 144 4.79 0.62 0.37
N THR A 145 5.87 -0.16 0.38
CA THR A 145 6.64 -0.51 -0.80
C THR A 145 6.25 -1.90 -1.26
N LEU A 146 5.72 -2.05 -2.47
CA LEU A 146 5.36 -3.36 -3.01
C LEU A 146 6.61 -4.22 -3.20
N LEU A 147 6.67 -5.36 -2.52
CA LEU A 147 7.77 -6.33 -2.59
C LEU A 147 7.42 -7.56 -3.41
N PHE A 148 6.15 -7.97 -3.41
CA PHE A 148 5.67 -9.10 -4.18
C PHE A 148 4.25 -8.85 -4.67
N ALA A 149 3.95 -9.28 -5.90
CA ALA A 149 2.60 -9.36 -6.42
C ALA A 149 2.48 -10.65 -7.25
N GLY A 150 1.50 -11.49 -6.94
CA GLY A 150 1.32 -12.80 -7.57
C GLY A 150 0.21 -13.60 -6.91
N TYR A 151 0.25 -14.92 -7.06
CA TYR A 151 -0.67 -15.83 -6.38
C TYR A 151 0.13 -17.04 -5.89
N GLN A 152 0.49 -17.07 -4.61
CA GLN A 152 1.30 -18.14 -4.03
C GLN A 152 0.57 -18.82 -2.86
N SER A 153 0.41 -20.14 -2.92
CA SER A 153 -0.25 -20.94 -1.87
C SER A 153 0.67 -21.97 -1.20
N SER A 154 1.89 -22.14 -1.68
CA SER A 154 2.91 -23.06 -1.15
C SER A 154 4.32 -22.67 -1.62
N GLY A 155 5.38 -23.23 -1.04
CA GLY A 155 6.75 -23.04 -1.52
C GLY A 155 7.42 -21.76 -0.99
N LYS A 156 8.23 -21.10 -1.81
CA LYS A 156 9.06 -19.95 -1.39
C LYS A 156 8.73 -18.71 -2.23
N ILE A 157 8.78 -17.53 -1.60
CA ILE A 157 8.63 -16.22 -2.22
C ILE A 157 9.91 -15.44 -1.98
N THR A 158 10.58 -15.00 -3.04
CA THR A 158 11.73 -14.11 -2.95
C THR A 158 11.30 -12.67 -3.17
N ILE A 159 11.68 -11.78 -2.25
CA ILE A 159 11.41 -10.33 -2.31
C ILE A 159 12.66 -9.57 -2.79
N PRO A 160 12.50 -8.41 -3.47
CA PRO A 160 13.59 -7.71 -4.13
C PRO A 160 14.50 -6.92 -3.17
N ALA A 161 14.06 -6.71 -1.93
CA ALA A 161 14.75 -5.90 -0.93
C ALA A 161 14.91 -6.69 0.37
N ASP A 162 15.93 -6.32 1.15
CA ASP A 162 16.17 -6.91 2.47
C ASP A 162 15.06 -6.48 3.44
N ILE A 163 14.43 -7.44 4.10
CA ILE A 163 13.30 -7.20 4.98
C ILE A 163 13.64 -6.33 6.18
N ASN A 164 14.90 -6.38 6.63
CA ASN A 164 15.40 -5.55 7.73
C ASN A 164 15.53 -4.07 7.34
N SER A 165 15.36 -3.73 6.06
CA SER A 165 15.26 -2.33 5.60
C SER A 165 13.87 -1.74 5.81
N PHE A 166 12.91 -2.53 6.32
CA PHE A 166 11.54 -2.12 6.58
C PHE A 166 11.21 -2.27 8.06
N ARG A 167 10.28 -1.45 8.55
CA ARG A 167 9.75 -1.56 9.93
C ARG A 167 8.94 -2.85 10.12
N GLY A 168 8.35 -3.35 9.04
CA GLY A 168 7.49 -4.51 9.04
C GLY A 168 7.03 -4.92 7.65
N ILE A 169 6.09 -5.86 7.58
CA ILE A 169 5.42 -6.24 6.34
C ILE A 169 3.91 -6.12 6.46
N LYS A 170 3.28 -5.89 5.31
CA LYS A 170 1.87 -6.12 5.08
C LYS A 170 1.71 -7.26 4.09
N ILE A 171 0.90 -8.25 4.42
CA ILE A 171 0.56 -9.36 3.52
C ILE A 171 -0.93 -9.26 3.17
N ASP A 172 -1.22 -9.09 1.88
CA ASP A 172 -2.57 -9.26 1.33
C ASP A 172 -2.72 -10.72 0.90
N TYR A 173 -3.79 -11.38 1.36
CA TYR A 173 -4.06 -12.78 1.07
C TYR A 173 -5.55 -13.03 0.90
N SER A 174 -5.89 -14.16 0.26
CA SER A 174 -7.28 -14.51 -0.02
C SER A 174 -7.57 -15.98 0.15
N LEU A 175 -8.85 -16.27 0.40
CA LEU A 175 -9.46 -17.59 0.30
C LEU A 175 -10.67 -17.45 -0.63
N ALA A 176 -10.53 -17.94 -1.87
CA ALA A 176 -11.50 -17.70 -2.94
C ALA A 176 -11.80 -16.20 -3.11
N ASN A 177 -13.05 -15.77 -2.84
CA ASN A 177 -13.46 -14.36 -3.00
C ASN A 177 -13.27 -13.52 -1.73
N ILE A 178 -12.81 -14.12 -0.62
CA ILE A 178 -12.57 -13.41 0.63
C ILE A 178 -11.14 -12.88 0.61
N ARG A 179 -10.98 -11.56 0.57
CA ARG A 179 -9.68 -10.89 0.68
C ARG A 179 -9.45 -10.37 2.09
N ARG A 180 -8.23 -10.52 2.58
CA ARG A 180 -7.77 -10.10 3.89
C ARG A 180 -6.40 -9.44 3.76
N SER A 181 -6.03 -8.70 4.79
CA SER A 181 -4.69 -8.15 4.96
C SER A 181 -4.29 -8.31 6.42
N VAL A 182 -3.02 -8.54 6.66
CA VAL A 182 -2.41 -8.49 7.99
C VAL A 182 -1.12 -7.70 7.93
N GLU A 183 -0.77 -7.05 9.03
CA GLU A 183 0.48 -6.30 9.19
C GLU A 183 1.24 -6.89 10.37
N TYR A 184 2.54 -7.07 10.18
CA TYR A 184 3.47 -7.51 11.22
C TYR A 184 4.58 -6.48 11.33
N GLU A 185 4.71 -5.87 12.50
CA GLU A 185 5.84 -5.02 12.88
C GLU A 185 6.90 -5.85 13.62
N SER A 186 8.14 -5.38 13.65
CA SER A 186 9.26 -6.01 14.36
C SER A 186 9.50 -7.46 13.92
N LEU A 187 9.89 -7.61 12.66
CA LEU A 187 10.14 -8.91 12.06
C LEU A 187 11.41 -9.54 12.60
N GLU A 188 11.32 -10.82 12.92
CA GLU A 188 12.42 -11.66 13.35
C GLU A 188 12.62 -12.80 12.34
N GLU A 189 13.88 -13.12 12.04
CA GLU A 189 14.24 -14.29 11.25
C GLU A 189 13.79 -15.58 11.96
N ALA A 190 13.38 -16.60 11.19
CA ALA A 190 12.86 -17.88 11.69
C ALA A 190 11.63 -17.82 12.62
N ARG A 191 11.08 -16.63 12.90
CA ARG A 191 9.79 -16.50 13.57
C ARG A 191 8.66 -16.93 12.63
N GLU A 192 7.70 -17.66 13.16
CA GLU A 192 6.48 -18.04 12.44
C GLU A 192 5.46 -16.91 12.46
N TYR A 193 4.84 -16.68 11.31
CA TYR A 193 3.74 -15.75 11.10
C TYR A 193 2.55 -16.53 10.56
N GLU A 194 1.35 -16.16 11.02
CA GLU A 194 0.14 -16.91 10.76
C GLU A 194 -0.93 -16.07 10.05
N LEU A 195 -1.31 -16.50 8.85
CA LEU A 195 -2.46 -15.95 8.13
C LEU A 195 -3.69 -16.82 8.40
N VAL A 196 -4.77 -16.22 8.89
CA VAL A 196 -6.00 -16.94 9.24
C VAL A 196 -7.18 -16.39 8.47
N VAL A 197 -7.93 -17.28 7.83
CA VAL A 197 -9.27 -16.98 7.32
C VAL A 197 -10.27 -17.83 8.11
N PRO A 198 -10.93 -17.26 9.14
CA PRO A 198 -11.96 -17.98 9.87
C PRO A 198 -13.14 -18.22 8.94
N GLY A 199 -13.60 -19.47 8.90
CA GLY A 199 -14.86 -19.84 8.28
C GLY A 199 -16.03 -19.58 9.22
N HIS A 200 -17.23 -19.59 8.66
CA HIS A 200 -18.45 -19.34 9.42
C HIS A 200 -18.84 -20.55 10.28
N THR A 201 -19.38 -20.26 11.47
CA THR A 201 -20.16 -21.24 12.23
C THR A 201 -21.54 -21.40 11.58
N HIS A 202 -22.04 -22.65 11.55
CA HIS A 202 -23.48 -22.84 11.34
C HIS A 202 -24.24 -22.28 12.55
N LYS A 203 -25.53 -21.93 12.37
CA LYS A 203 -26.40 -21.35 13.41
C LYS A 203 -26.43 -22.12 14.75
N ASP A 204 -26.03 -23.39 14.74
CA ASP A 204 -26.08 -24.30 15.88
C ASP A 204 -24.67 -24.56 16.49
N ASP A 205 -23.63 -23.78 16.10
CA ASP A 205 -22.22 -23.92 16.54
C ASP A 205 -21.59 -25.32 16.35
N THR A 206 -22.23 -26.17 15.54
CA THR A 206 -21.83 -27.56 15.34
C THR A 206 -20.70 -27.74 14.34
N TRP A 207 -20.43 -26.78 13.46
CA TRP A 207 -19.36 -26.89 12.46
C TRP A 207 -18.61 -25.58 12.32
N MET A 208 -17.29 -25.62 12.47
CA MET A 208 -16.38 -24.50 12.21
C MET A 208 -15.27 -24.97 11.29
N SER A 209 -14.97 -24.18 10.25
CA SER A 209 -13.77 -24.39 9.44
C SER A 209 -12.86 -23.18 9.61
N SER A 210 -11.56 -23.39 9.74
CA SER A 210 -10.55 -22.34 9.77
C SER A 210 -9.48 -22.67 8.75
N ASN A 211 -9.13 -21.72 7.90
CA ASN A 211 -7.98 -21.87 7.02
C ASN A 211 -6.81 -21.12 7.64
N GLN A 212 -5.66 -21.78 7.71
CA GLN A 212 -4.46 -21.29 8.34
C GLN A 212 -3.28 -21.49 7.38
N MET A 213 -2.48 -20.45 7.19
CA MET A 213 -1.19 -20.52 6.52
C MET A 213 -0.10 -20.06 7.47
N ILE A 214 0.92 -20.89 7.65
CA ILE A 214 2.12 -20.57 8.43
C ILE A 214 3.26 -20.26 7.46
N LEU A 215 3.97 -19.18 7.73
CA LEU A 215 5.14 -18.76 6.98
C LEU A 215 6.23 -18.24 7.90
N HIS A 216 7.48 -18.30 7.44
CA HIS A 216 8.62 -17.69 8.11
C HIS A 216 9.58 -17.06 7.10
N PHE A 217 10.46 -16.19 7.58
CA PHE A 217 11.62 -15.72 6.82
C PHE A 217 12.76 -16.73 6.99
N SER A 218 13.15 -17.41 5.90
CA SER A 218 14.34 -18.28 5.92
C SER A 218 15.65 -17.50 5.84
N ASP A 219 15.58 -16.31 5.25
CA ASP A 219 16.63 -15.30 5.20
C ASP A 219 15.97 -13.92 4.99
N SER A 220 16.76 -12.87 4.94
CA SER A 220 16.26 -11.49 4.83
C SER A 220 15.50 -11.18 3.54
N LYS A 221 15.50 -12.07 2.55
CA LYS A 221 14.81 -11.87 1.25
C LYS A 221 13.90 -13.01 0.85
N THR A 222 13.76 -14.05 1.66
CA THR A 222 13.02 -15.25 1.30
C THR A 222 12.01 -15.61 2.37
N ILE A 223 10.74 -15.61 1.96
CA ILE A 223 9.61 -16.07 2.77
C ILE A 223 9.30 -17.50 2.34
N VAL A 224 9.16 -18.40 3.31
CA VAL A 224 8.79 -19.80 3.09
C VAL A 224 7.37 -20.00 3.61
N ILE A 225 6.53 -20.65 2.82
CA ILE A 225 5.19 -21.10 3.23
C ILE A 225 5.36 -22.53 3.76
N ASP A 226 5.41 -22.69 5.08
CA ASP A 226 5.61 -23.98 5.74
C ASP A 226 4.39 -24.86 5.69
N SER A 227 3.21 -24.24 5.85
CA SER A 227 1.96 -24.97 5.80
C SER A 227 0.81 -24.10 5.33
N ASN A 228 -0.15 -24.74 4.67
CA ASN A 228 -1.42 -24.15 4.28
C ASN A 228 -2.48 -25.22 4.47
N LYS A 229 -3.30 -25.07 5.51
CA LYS A 229 -4.19 -26.10 6.03
C LYS A 229 -5.59 -25.55 6.21
N ARG A 230 -6.58 -26.41 6.01
CA ARG A 230 -7.96 -26.20 6.44
C ARG A 230 -8.24 -27.11 7.62
N ILE A 231 -8.57 -26.52 8.75
CA ILE A 231 -8.93 -27.21 9.99
C ILE A 231 -10.46 -27.20 10.07
N ASN A 232 -11.09 -28.36 10.11
CA ASN A 232 -12.52 -28.52 10.31
C ASN A 232 -12.79 -29.09 11.70
N TYR A 233 -13.73 -28.48 12.41
CA TYR A 233 -14.21 -28.94 13.71
C TYR A 233 -15.70 -29.29 13.58
N ASP A 234 -16.08 -30.47 14.06
CA ASP A 234 -17.44 -31.03 13.90
C ASP A 234 -18.35 -30.87 15.13
N GLY A 235 -17.96 -30.03 16.10
CA GLY A 235 -18.77 -29.77 17.29
C GLY A 235 -18.67 -30.87 18.36
N THR A 236 -18.25 -32.07 17.98
CA THR A 236 -18.20 -33.27 18.84
C THR A 236 -16.80 -33.59 19.38
N GLY A 237 -15.82 -32.73 19.07
CA GLY A 237 -14.44 -32.88 19.50
C GLY A 237 -13.51 -33.43 18.43
N ALA A 238 -14.02 -33.84 17.26
CA ALA A 238 -13.16 -34.30 16.17
C ALA A 238 -12.63 -33.11 15.37
N VAL A 239 -11.32 -33.15 15.10
CA VAL A 239 -10.61 -32.19 14.26
C VAL A 239 -10.08 -32.91 13.03
N ASP A 240 -10.54 -32.50 11.86
CA ASP A 240 -10.01 -32.97 10.57
C ASP A 240 -9.16 -31.87 9.93
N THR A 241 -8.02 -32.26 9.36
CA THR A 241 -7.09 -31.33 8.70
C THR A 241 -6.91 -31.71 7.24
N GLN A 242 -7.23 -30.77 6.35
CA GLN A 242 -7.12 -30.91 4.91
C GLN A 242 -6.15 -29.88 4.34
N ALA A 243 -5.78 -30.00 3.07
CA ALA A 243 -5.03 -28.97 2.37
C ALA A 243 -5.83 -27.66 2.34
N GLY A 244 -5.20 -26.57 2.78
CA GLY A 244 -5.77 -25.23 2.76
C GLY A 244 -5.70 -24.60 1.37
N ALA A 245 -6.42 -23.50 1.19
CA ALA A 245 -6.47 -22.77 -0.07
C ALA A 245 -6.18 -21.27 0.10
N ILE A 246 -5.53 -20.87 1.19
CA ILE A 246 -5.08 -19.48 1.34
C ILE A 246 -4.05 -19.20 0.24
N THR A 247 -4.17 -18.04 -0.39
CA THR A 247 -3.26 -17.57 -1.43
C THR A 247 -2.75 -16.19 -1.07
N ILE A 248 -1.43 -16.02 -1.00
CA ILE A 248 -0.79 -14.71 -0.86
C ILE A 248 -0.88 -14.00 -2.22
N GLU A 249 -1.44 -12.80 -2.21
CA GLU A 249 -1.63 -11.97 -3.40
C GLU A 249 -0.55 -10.89 -3.53
N ARG A 250 -0.26 -10.21 -2.42
CA ARG A 250 0.73 -9.13 -2.37
C ARG A 250 1.47 -9.10 -1.04
N ILE A 251 2.72 -8.65 -1.09
CA ILE A 251 3.51 -8.36 0.10
C ILE A 251 4.07 -6.96 -0.06
N TYR A 252 3.97 -6.16 0.97
CA TYR A 252 4.56 -4.83 1.04
C TYR A 252 5.50 -4.74 2.24
N GLY A 253 6.61 -4.02 2.08
CA GLY A 253 7.40 -3.54 3.19
C GLY A 253 6.78 -2.25 3.74
N ILE A 254 6.67 -2.16 5.06
CA ILE A 254 6.20 -0.97 5.78
C ILE A 254 7.41 -0.05 5.99
N VAL A 255 7.29 1.18 5.49
CA VAL A 255 8.27 2.26 5.56
C VAL A 255 7.69 3.39 6.39
#